data_AF-A0A349QPN1-F1
#
_entry.id   AF-A0A349QPN1-F1
#
_cell.length_a   1.000
_cell.length_b   1.000
_cell.length_c   1.000
_cell.angle_alpha   90.00
_cell.angle_beta   90.00
_cell.angle_gamma   90.00
#
_symmetry.space_group_name_H-M   'P 1'
#
loop_
_entity.id
_entity.type
_entity.pdbx_description
1 polymer ?
#
loop_
_entity_poly.entity_id
_entity_poly.type
_entity_poly.pdbx_seq_one_letter_code
_entity_poly.pdbx_strand_id
1 'polypeptide(L)'
;VENYRIHLIDPAKLTEEQLDQFSTSLKEVMGYIKYSKNKEQLLKFLQTDTHRSIEMNAVRVIKTITNTPIEVSEEEEEIEMCKAIEDLIAESEARGRAEGEVKGMIEICLDMSFSKE
;
A
#
# COMPACT_ATOMS: atom_id res chain seq x y z
N VAL A 1 12.47 -26.39 31.14
CA VAL A 1 12.12 -26.17 29.72
C VAL A 1 10.75 -25.53 29.70
N GLU A 2 10.65 -24.29 29.20
CA GLU A 2 9.37 -23.57 29.16
C GLU A 2 8.56 -23.99 27.94
N ASN A 3 7.29 -24.39 28.16
CA ASN A 3 6.37 -24.83 27.11
C ASN A 3 5.53 -23.66 26.60
N TYR A 4 6.16 -22.72 25.89
CA TYR A 4 5.43 -21.66 25.20
C TYR A 4 4.59 -22.24 24.06
N ARG A 5 3.30 -21.87 24.02
CA ARG A 5 2.41 -22.20 22.90
C ARG A 5 2.47 -21.08 21.88
N ILE A 6 2.87 -21.41 20.66
CA ILE A 6 2.86 -20.48 19.53
C ILE A 6 1.53 -20.65 18.79
N HIS A 7 0.82 -19.54 18.59
CA HIS A 7 -0.38 -19.49 17.78
C HIS A 7 -0.02 -18.91 16.40
N LEU A 8 -0.30 -19.65 15.33
CA LEU A 8 -0.08 -19.21 13.96
C LEU A 8 -1.39 -18.66 13.40
N ILE A 9 -1.31 -17.50 12.75
CA ILE A 9 -2.45 -16.83 12.13
C ILE A 9 -2.13 -16.66 10.65
N ASP A 10 -3.11 -16.98 9.80
CA ASP A 10 -3.06 -16.74 8.36
C ASP A 10 -4.00 -15.57 8.04
N PRO A 11 -3.49 -14.33 7.85
CA PRO A 11 -4.33 -13.15 7.71
C PRO A 11 -5.29 -13.23 6.52
N ALA A 12 -4.90 -13.93 5.45
CA ALA A 12 -5.72 -14.09 4.26
C ALA A 12 -6.99 -14.92 4.51
N LYS A 13 -6.98 -15.79 5.54
CA LYS A 13 -8.09 -16.69 5.88
C LYS A 13 -8.98 -16.19 7.02
N LEU A 14 -8.62 -15.08 7.67
CA LEU A 14 -9.45 -14.49 8.73
C LEU A 14 -10.83 -14.12 8.17
N THR A 15 -11.91 -14.41 8.89
CA THR A 15 -13.21 -13.80 8.59
C THR A 15 -13.25 -12.35 9.08
N GLU A 16 -14.26 -11.59 8.65
CA GLU A 16 -14.47 -10.22 9.13
C GLU A 16 -14.64 -10.19 10.65
N GLU A 17 -15.41 -11.14 11.20
CA GLU A 17 -15.65 -11.26 12.64
C GLU A 17 -14.38 -11.62 13.43
N GLN A 18 -13.46 -12.37 12.82
CA GLN A 18 -12.17 -12.70 13.43
C GLN A 18 -11.20 -11.52 13.36
N LEU A 19 -11.25 -10.73 12.27
CA LEU A 19 -10.46 -9.52 12.14
C LEU A 19 -10.92 -8.44 13.14
N ASP A 20 -12.23 -8.36 13.40
CA ASP A 20 -12.81 -7.44 14.37
C ASP A 20 -12.51 -7.77 15.83
N GLN A 21 -11.98 -8.97 16.12
CA GLN A 21 -11.51 -9.33 17.47
C GLN A 21 -10.20 -8.61 17.84
N PHE A 22 -9.46 -8.09 16.86
CA PHE A 22 -8.27 -7.28 17.11
C PHE A 22 -8.69 -5.83 17.36
N SER A 23 -8.26 -5.25 18.49
CA SER A 23 -8.68 -3.91 18.92
C SER A 23 -7.53 -2.88 18.94
N THR A 24 -6.39 -3.22 18.34
CA THR A 24 -5.15 -2.41 18.33
C THR A 24 -4.64 -2.27 16.91
N SER A 25 -3.52 -1.56 16.73
CA SER A 25 -2.78 -1.42 15.45
C SER A 25 -2.46 -2.74 14.73
N LEU A 26 -2.59 -3.88 15.41
CA LEU A 26 -2.54 -5.21 14.81
C LEU A 26 -3.70 -5.49 13.84
N LYS A 27 -4.89 -4.94 14.07
CA LYS A 27 -6.05 -5.09 13.16
C LYS A 27 -5.74 -4.48 11.80
N GLU A 28 -5.11 -3.32 11.79
CA GLU A 28 -4.70 -2.57 10.61
C GLU A 28 -3.68 -3.38 9.81
N VAL A 29 -2.67 -3.92 10.48
CA VAL A 29 -1.67 -4.80 9.84
C VAL A 29 -2.33 -6.04 9.23
N MET A 30 -3.16 -6.73 10.02
CA MET A 30 -3.81 -7.98 9.57
C MET A 30 -4.79 -7.73 8.42
N GLY A 31 -5.59 -6.67 8.51
CA GLY A 31 -6.53 -6.26 7.48
C GLY A 31 -5.83 -5.83 6.20
N TYR A 32 -4.75 -5.05 6.32
CA TYR A 32 -3.94 -4.68 5.16
C TYR A 32 -3.38 -5.91 4.45
N ILE A 33 -2.79 -6.86 5.18
CA ILE A 33 -2.25 -8.10 4.59
C ILE A 33 -3.38 -8.90 3.94
N LYS A 34 -4.53 -9.05 4.61
CA LYS A 34 -5.71 -9.77 4.10
C LYS A 34 -6.17 -9.24 2.75
N TYR A 35 -6.30 -7.92 2.61
CA TYR A 35 -6.80 -7.29 1.38
C TYR A 35 -5.71 -6.83 0.41
N SER A 36 -4.43 -7.05 0.72
CA SER A 36 -3.28 -6.59 -0.10
C SER A 36 -3.36 -6.97 -1.59
N LYS A 37 -4.08 -8.04 -1.93
CA LYS A 37 -4.28 -8.53 -3.30
C LYS A 37 -5.54 -7.99 -3.98
N ASN A 38 -6.43 -7.31 -3.27
CA ASN A 38 -7.68 -6.76 -3.79
C ASN A 38 -7.76 -5.26 -3.49
N LYS A 39 -7.48 -4.44 -4.50
CA LYS A 39 -7.46 -2.97 -4.41
C LYS A 39 -8.76 -2.41 -3.86
N GLU A 40 -9.92 -2.87 -4.34
CA GLU A 40 -11.22 -2.33 -3.96
C GLU A 40 -11.54 -2.64 -2.50
N GLN A 41 -11.28 -3.86 -2.06
CA GLN A 41 -11.48 -4.26 -0.67
C GLN A 41 -10.49 -3.56 0.27
N LEU A 42 -9.24 -3.40 -0.15
CA LEU A 42 -8.24 -2.67 0.62
C LEU A 42 -8.65 -1.20 0.80
N LEU A 43 -9.03 -0.52 -0.27
CA LEU A 43 -9.49 0.87 -0.18
C LEU A 43 -10.72 0.99 0.72
N LYS A 44 -11.69 0.07 0.58
CA LYS A 44 -12.88 0.07 1.45
C LYS A 44 -12.52 -0.13 2.92
N PHE A 45 -11.57 -1.02 3.22
CA PHE A 45 -11.08 -1.26 4.58
C PHE A 45 -10.45 0.02 5.16
N LEU A 46 -9.60 0.70 4.38
CA LEU A 46 -8.86 1.89 4.83
C LEU A 46 -9.71 3.15 4.95
N GLN A 47 -10.80 3.25 4.18
CA GLN A 47 -11.71 4.40 4.22
C GLN A 47 -12.64 4.42 5.43
N THR A 48 -12.64 3.37 6.25
CA THR A 48 -13.42 3.35 7.50
C THR A 48 -12.76 4.28 8.52
N ASP A 49 -13.52 5.17 9.19
CA ASP A 49 -12.99 6.22 10.08
C ASP A 49 -12.00 5.72 11.16
N THR A 50 -12.09 4.45 11.55
CA THR A 50 -11.22 3.82 12.54
C THR A 50 -9.79 3.52 12.02
N HIS A 51 -9.60 3.40 10.71
CA HIS A 51 -8.35 2.98 10.07
C HIS A 51 -7.63 4.13 9.34
N ARG A 52 -8.13 5.37 9.54
CA ARG A 52 -7.67 6.55 8.83
C ARG A 52 -6.31 7.03 9.32
N SER A 53 -6.08 6.99 10.64
CA SER A 53 -4.79 7.22 11.28
C SER A 53 -4.21 5.88 11.75
N ILE A 54 -2.95 5.62 11.42
CA ILE A 54 -2.27 4.38 11.79
C ILE A 54 -0.93 4.73 12.45
N GLU A 55 -0.65 4.06 13.58
CA GLU A 55 0.66 4.15 14.24
C GLU A 55 1.81 3.81 13.28
N MET A 56 2.87 4.60 13.34
CA MET A 56 4.05 4.44 12.48
C MET A 56 4.67 3.05 12.59
N ASN A 57 4.60 2.41 13.77
CA ASN A 57 5.09 1.05 13.95
C ASN A 57 4.30 0.02 13.12
N ALA A 58 2.98 0.15 13.02
CA ALA A 58 2.17 -0.70 12.15
C ALA A 58 2.47 -0.45 10.68
N VAL A 59 2.70 0.81 10.28
CA VAL A 59 3.12 1.17 8.93
C VAL A 59 4.45 0.51 8.56
N ARG A 60 5.43 0.54 9.48
CA ARG A 60 6.74 -0.13 9.30
C ARG A 60 6.57 -1.63 9.06
N VAL A 61 5.69 -2.27 9.82
CA VAL A 61 5.39 -3.71 9.65
C VAL A 61 4.73 -3.97 8.30
N ILE A 62 3.71 -3.19 7.93
CA ILE A 62 3.04 -3.29 6.64
C ILE A 62 4.05 -3.17 5.51
N LYS A 63 4.80 -2.06 5.46
CA LYS A 63 5.85 -1.82 4.45
C LYS A 63 6.81 -3.00 4.33
N THR A 64 7.30 -3.52 5.46
CA THR A 64 8.29 -4.61 5.47
C THR A 64 7.70 -5.93 4.96
N ILE A 65 6.44 -6.23 5.27
CA ILE A 65 5.81 -7.50 4.91
C ILE A 65 5.26 -7.48 3.48
N THR A 66 4.65 -6.37 3.06
CA THR A 66 3.97 -6.27 1.76
C THR A 66 4.82 -5.60 0.68
N ASN A 67 5.98 -5.05 1.03
CA ASN A 67 6.81 -4.19 0.17
C ASN A 67 6.01 -3.00 -0.40
N THR A 68 5.00 -2.51 0.33
CA THR A 68 4.27 -1.33 -0.11
C THR A 68 5.20 -0.11 -0.03
N PRO A 69 5.31 0.69 -1.10
CA PRO A 69 6.17 1.87 -1.17
C PRO A 69 5.64 3.06 -0.33
N ILE A 70 5.41 2.86 0.97
CA ILE A 70 4.96 3.91 1.88
C ILE A 70 6.18 4.61 2.48
N GLU A 71 6.15 5.95 2.54
CA GLU A 71 7.16 6.72 3.26
C GLU A 71 7.01 6.55 4.77
N VAL A 72 8.14 6.40 5.46
CA VAL A 72 8.17 6.18 6.91
C VAL A 72 9.03 7.28 7.49
N SER A 73 8.44 8.10 8.33
CA SER A 73 9.15 9.12 9.11
C SER A 73 9.63 8.54 10.44
N GLU A 74 10.74 9.07 10.97
CA GLU A 74 11.17 8.81 12.35
C GLU A 74 10.62 9.85 13.34
N GLU A 75 10.12 10.98 12.84
CA GLU A 75 9.64 12.11 13.64
C GLU A 75 8.12 12.07 13.87
N GLU A 76 7.37 11.36 13.02
CA GLU A 76 5.91 11.24 13.11
C GLU A 76 5.49 9.95 13.84
N GLU A 77 4.57 10.08 14.80
CA GLU A 77 4.03 8.94 15.56
C GLU A 77 2.91 8.21 14.80
N GLU A 78 2.15 8.92 13.96
CA GLU A 78 1.03 8.40 13.18
C GLU A 78 1.01 9.00 11.77
N ILE A 79 0.45 8.27 10.80
CA ILE A 79 0.21 8.79 9.45
C ILE A 79 -1.25 8.62 9.05
N GLU A 80 -1.75 9.53 8.20
CA GLU A 80 -3.02 9.33 7.50
C GLU A 80 -2.81 8.41 6.28
N MET A 81 -3.19 7.14 6.40
CA MET A 81 -2.81 6.14 5.39
C MET A 81 -3.50 6.36 4.03
N CYS A 82 -4.74 6.86 4.02
CA CYS A 82 -5.44 7.21 2.77
C CYS A 82 -4.68 8.28 1.99
N LYS A 83 -4.20 9.31 2.70
CA LYS A 83 -3.40 10.39 2.10
C LYS A 83 -2.08 9.87 1.54
N ALA A 84 -1.37 9.02 2.29
CA ALA A 84 -0.13 8.40 1.81
C ALA A 84 -0.35 7.55 0.54
N ILE A 85 -1.48 6.86 0.43
CA ILE A 85 -1.85 6.10 -0.77
C ILE A 85 -2.22 7.03 -1.93
N GLU A 86 -2.97 8.10 -1.68
CA GLU A 86 -3.31 9.11 -2.69
C GLU A 86 -2.05 9.79 -3.25
N ASP A 87 -1.13 10.18 -2.38
CA ASP A 87 0.16 10.76 -2.76
C ASP A 87 0.97 9.79 -3.64
N LEU A 88 1.00 8.50 -3.28
CA LEU A 88 1.64 7.46 -4.10
C LEU A 88 1.01 7.32 -5.49
N ILE A 89 -0.32 7.37 -5.58
CA ILE A 89 -1.05 7.30 -6.85
C ILE A 89 -0.70 8.53 -7.69
N ALA A 90 -0.76 9.72 -7.11
CA ALA A 90 -0.45 10.98 -7.79
C ALA A 90 0.99 11.00 -8.33
N GLU A 91 1.96 10.52 -7.54
CA GLU A 91 3.35 10.38 -7.97
C GLU A 91 3.50 9.37 -9.12
N SER A 92 2.83 8.21 -9.00
CA SER A 92 2.84 7.18 -10.04
C SER A 92 2.25 7.66 -11.36
N GLU A 93 1.16 8.45 -11.31
CA GLU A 93 0.56 9.07 -12.49
C GLU A 93 1.47 10.14 -13.10
N ALA A 94 2.09 10.99 -12.28
CA ALA A 94 3.02 12.03 -12.74
C ALA A 94 4.21 11.42 -13.47
N ARG A 95 4.81 10.36 -12.90
CA ARG A 95 5.88 9.60 -13.53
C ARG A 95 5.42 8.93 -14.82
N GLY A 96 4.23 8.32 -14.82
CA GLY A 96 3.64 7.71 -16.02
C GLY A 96 3.43 8.69 -17.16
N ARG A 97 2.97 9.92 -16.87
CA ARG A 97 2.85 10.99 -17.87
C ARG A 97 4.20 11.39 -18.46
N ALA A 98 5.20 11.62 -17.62
CA ALA A 98 6.54 11.99 -18.06
C ALA A 98 7.19 10.89 -18.94
N GLU A 99 7.09 9.62 -18.52
CA GLU A 99 7.56 8.48 -19.32
C GLU A 99 6.82 8.39 -20.67
N GLY A 100 5.52 8.66 -20.69
CA GLY A 100 4.69 8.67 -21.90
C GLY A 100 5.09 9.77 -22.89
N GLU A 101 5.34 10.99 -22.41
CA GLU A 101 5.79 12.11 -23.24
C GLU A 101 7.15 11.82 -23.89
N VAL A 102 8.11 11.27 -23.12
CA VAL A 102 9.42 10.89 -23.63
C VAL A 102 9.31 9.79 -24.70
N LYS A 103 8.51 8.75 -24.43
CA LYS A 103 8.28 7.67 -25.42
C LYS A 103 7.63 8.21 -26.69
N GLY A 104 6.62 9.07 -26.56
CA GLY A 104 5.94 9.69 -27.70
C GLY A 104 6.89 10.55 -28.55
N MET A 105 7.77 11.33 -27.92
CA MET A 105 8.78 12.10 -28.65
C MET A 105 9.75 11.20 -29.42
N ILE A 106 10.21 10.09 -28.82
CA ILE A 106 11.09 9.13 -29.49
C ILE A 106 10.37 8.49 -30.69
N GLU A 107 9.13 8.05 -30.51
CA GLU A 107 8.33 7.42 -31.56
C GLU A 107 8.10 8.37 -32.75
N ILE A 108 7.71 9.62 -32.47
CA ILE A 108 7.56 10.67 -33.51
C ILE A 108 8.89 10.91 -34.24
N CYS A 109 10.01 10.95 -33.50
CA CYS A 109 11.33 11.17 -34.09
C CYS A 109 11.74 10.03 -35.03
N LEU A 110 11.46 8.79 -34.63
CA LEU A 110 11.69 7.60 -35.46
C LEU A 110 10.80 7.60 -36.70
N ASP A 111 9.50 7.85 -36.57
CA ASP A 111 8.58 7.90 -37.70
C ASP A 111 8.96 8.98 -38.73
N MET A 112 9.36 10.17 -38.27
CA MET A 112 9.83 11.24 -39.16
C MET A 112 11.18 10.94 -39.83
N SER A 113 12.03 10.11 -39.22
CA SER A 113 13.31 9.73 -39.82
C SER A 113 13.15 8.63 -40.88
N PHE A 114 12.17 7.72 -40.73
CA PHE A 114 11.83 6.73 -41.77
C PHE A 114 11.02 7.31 -42.95
N SER A 115 10.37 8.47 -42.80
CA SER A 115 9.64 9.13 -43.90
C SER A 115 10.52 9.95 -44.86
N LYS A 116 11.85 9.97 -44.65
CA LYS A 116 12.81 10.74 -45.46
C LYS A 116 13.70 9.90 -46.40
N GLU A 117 13.53 8.58 -46.45
CA GLU A 117 14.12 7.69 -47.47
C GLU A 117 13.14 7.41 -48.62
#